data_AF-X1R9X8-F1
#
_entry.id   AF-X1R9X8-F1
#
_cell.length_a   1.000
_cell.length_b   1.000
_cell.length_c   1.000
_cell.angle_alpha   90.00
_cell.angle_beta   90.00
_cell.angle_gamma   90.00
#
_symmetry.space_group_name_H-M   'P 1'
#
loop_
_entity.id
_entity.type
_entity.pdbx_description
1 polymer ?
#
loop_
_entity_poly.entity_id
_entity_poly.type
_entity_poly.pdbx_seq_one_letter_code
_entity_poly.pdbx_strand_id
1 'polypeptide(L)' 'EGSVKMLKESDRSPTELRRMVTSPGGTTIAALEQLEKGAIRFFIIKAIKAATNRAEELSQKLNK' A
#
# COMPACT_ATOMS: atom_id res chain seq x y z
N GLU A 1 9.27 13.84 7.08
CA GLU A 1 8.31 13.92 5.95
C GLU A 1 8.98 13.39 4.67
N GLY A 2 8.22 12.83 3.72
CA GLY A 2 8.79 12.11 2.55
C GLY A 2 7.73 11.82 1.48
N SER A 3 7.59 10.56 1.03
CA SER A 3 6.64 10.18 -0.04
C SER A 3 5.18 10.60 0.24
N VAL A 4 4.75 10.64 1.51
CA VAL A 4 3.42 11.13 1.91
C VAL A 4 3.26 12.63 1.63
N LYS A 5 4.31 13.43 1.84
CA LYS A 5 4.30 14.86 1.54
C LYS A 5 4.22 15.09 0.03
N MET A 6 5.02 14.36 -0.75
CA MET A 6 4.97 14.39 -2.21
C MET A 6 3.56 14.08 -2.75
N LEU A 7 2.87 13.10 -2.15
CA LEU A 7 1.51 12.78 -2.55
C LEU A 7 0.50 13.86 -2.17
N LYS A 8 0.65 14.49 -0.99
CA LYS A 8 -0.27 15.55 -0.53
C LYS A 8 -0.11 16.86 -1.29
N GLU A 9 1.11 17.17 -1.73
CA GLU A 9 1.46 18.44 -2.37
C GLU A 9 1.43 18.37 -3.91
N SER A 10 1.31 17.18 -4.49
CA SER A 10 1.26 16.99 -5.93
C SER A 10 -0.16 16.65 -6.39
N ASP A 11 -0.56 17.19 -7.55
CA ASP A 11 -1.80 16.78 -8.24
C ASP A 11 -1.69 15.43 -8.98
N ARG A 12 -0.66 14.63 -8.68
CA ARG A 12 -0.35 13.38 -9.37
C ARG A 12 -0.82 12.19 -8.54
N SER A 13 -1.27 11.15 -9.21
CA SER A 13 -1.64 9.91 -8.52
C SER A 13 -0.40 9.24 -7.89
N PRO A 14 -0.57 8.39 -6.86
CA PRO A 14 0.52 7.58 -6.32
C PRO A 14 1.25 6.74 -7.36
N THR A 15 0.53 6.29 -8.41
CA THR A 15 1.11 5.48 -9.49
C THR A 15 2.05 6.32 -10.36
N GLU A 16 1.69 7.56 -10.65
CA GLU A 16 2.55 8.48 -11.40
C GLU A 16 3.79 8.87 -10.59
N LEU A 17 3.61 9.22 -9.31
CA LEU A 17 4.74 9.54 -8.43
C LEU A 17 5.72 8.37 -8.30
N ARG A 18 5.22 7.13 -8.17
CA ARG A 18 6.07 5.93 -8.20
C ARG A 18 6.81 5.79 -9.53
N ARG A 19 6.14 6.01 -10.67
CA ARG A 19 6.77 5.93 -12.00
C ARG A 19 7.91 6.95 -12.15
N MET A 20 7.77 8.14 -11.59
CA MET A 20 8.81 9.19 -11.65
C MET A 20 10.14 8.78 -10.99
N VAL A 21 10.14 7.81 -10.07
CA VAL A 21 11.34 7.29 -9.40
C VAL A 21 11.72 5.88 -9.85
N THR A 22 11.11 5.39 -10.93
CA THR A 22 11.30 4.02 -11.44
C THR A 22 11.83 4.04 -12.87
N SER A 23 13.15 4.07 -13.01
CA SER A 23 13.82 3.99 -14.32
C SER A 23 13.91 2.54 -14.83
N PRO A 24 13.85 2.31 -16.16
CA PRO A 24 14.13 1.00 -16.75
C PRO A 24 15.52 0.47 -16.33
N GLY A 25 15.59 -0.79 -15.89
CA GLY A 25 16.84 -1.42 -15.43
C GLY A 25 17.42 -0.87 -14.11
N GLY A 26 16.73 0.06 -13.44
CA GLY A 26 17.20 0.67 -12.19
C GLY A 26 17.00 -0.21 -10.95
N THR A 27 17.54 0.26 -9.82
CA THR A 27 17.41 -0.42 -8.52
C THR A 27 15.96 -0.44 -8.01
N THR A 28 15.20 0.64 -8.23
CA THR A 28 13.79 0.72 -7.80
C THR A 28 12.92 -0.32 -8.49
N ILE A 29 13.07 -0.54 -9.81
CA ILE A 29 12.25 -1.53 -10.52
C ILE A 29 12.59 -2.95 -10.07
N ALA A 30 13.88 -3.26 -9.85
CA ALA A 30 14.30 -4.56 -9.31
C ALA A 30 13.69 -4.84 -7.92
N ALA A 31 13.61 -3.83 -7.05
CA ALA A 31 12.93 -3.96 -5.76
C ALA A 31 11.41 -4.17 -5.94
N LEU A 32 10.76 -3.38 -6.79
CA LEU A 32 9.32 -3.51 -7.07
C LEU A 32 8.97 -4.90 -7.60
N GLU A 33 9.77 -5.48 -8.49
CA GLU A 33 9.56 -6.84 -9.01
C GLU A 33 9.52 -7.89 -7.91
N GLN A 34 10.40 -7.80 -6.90
CA GLN A 34 10.38 -8.76 -5.78
C GLN A 34 9.13 -8.58 -4.91
N LEU A 35 8.69 -7.34 -4.68
CA LEU A 35 7.46 -7.06 -3.95
C LEU A 35 6.22 -7.58 -4.69
N GLU A 36 6.20 -7.48 -6.02
CA GLU A 36 5.12 -8.06 -6.84
C GLU A 36 5.15 -9.59 -6.82
N LYS A 37 6.32 -10.23 -6.92
CA LYS A 37 6.48 -11.68 -6.77
C LYS A 37 5.98 -12.17 -5.42
N GLY A 38 6.20 -11.40 -4.36
CA GLY A 38 5.67 -11.66 -3.02
C GLY A 38 4.17 -11.36 -2.85
N ALA A 39 3.45 -10.97 -3.92
CA ALA A 39 2.04 -10.61 -3.90
C ALA A 39 1.69 -9.54 -2.85
N ILE A 40 2.56 -8.54 -2.64
CA ILE A 40 2.41 -7.59 -1.54
C ILE A 40 1.05 -6.87 -1.53
N ARG A 41 0.53 -6.50 -2.71
CA ARG A 41 -0.77 -5.80 -2.82
C ARG A 41 -1.91 -6.66 -2.28
N PHE A 42 -1.89 -7.95 -2.58
CA PHE A 42 -2.88 -8.90 -2.11
C PHE A 42 -2.84 -9.04 -0.59
N PHE A 43 -1.65 -9.15 0.00
CA PHE A 43 -1.50 -9.28 1.44
C PHE A 43 -1.90 -8.01 2.20
N ILE A 44 -1.60 -6.81 1.67
CA ILE A 44 -2.07 -5.55 2.29
C ILE A 44 -3.60 -5.49 2.29
N ILE A 45 -4.25 -5.83 1.18
CA ILE A 45 -5.73 -5.87 1.10
C ILE A 45 -6.30 -6.88 2.10
N LYS A 46 -5.71 -8.08 2.17
CA LYS A 46 -6.13 -9.10 3.14
C LYS A 46 -5.95 -8.65 4.59
N ALA A 47 -4.84 -8.00 4.90
CA ALA A 47 -4.56 -7.51 6.25
C ALA A 47 -5.59 -6.47 6.69
N ILE A 48 -5.92 -5.51 5.81
CA ILE A 48 -6.95 -4.49 6.09
C ILE A 48 -8.32 -5.17 6.31
N LYS A 49 -8.72 -6.10 5.43
CA LYS A 49 -9.98 -6.83 5.59
C LYS A 49 -10.03 -7.62 6.90
N ALA A 50 -8.95 -8.32 7.26
CA ALA A 50 -8.88 -9.06 8.51
C ALA A 50 -9.00 -8.15 9.73
N ALA A 51 -8.35 -6.97 9.69
CA ALA A 51 -8.46 -5.97 10.75
C ALA A 51 -9.88 -5.40 10.86
N THR A 52 -10.53 -5.08 9.73
CA THR A 52 -11.93 -4.62 9.69
C THR A 52 -12.88 -5.66 10.27
N ASN A 53 -12.82 -6.91 9.81
CA ASN A 53 -13.66 -7.98 10.33
C ASN A 53 -13.47 -8.17 11.83
N ARG A 54 -12.23 -8.11 12.31
CA ARG A 54 -11.93 -8.22 13.74
C ARG A 54 -12.52 -7.08 14.55
N ALA A 55 -12.47 -5.85 14.03
CA ALA A 55 -13.08 -4.69 14.68
C ALA A 55 -14.60 -4.86 14.80
N GLU A 56 -15.26 -5.38 13.76
CA GLU A 56 -16.70 -5.67 13.77
C GLU A 56 -17.06 -6.76 14.79
N GLU A 57 -16.31 -7.86 14.83
CA GLU A 57 -16.49 -8.92 15.84
C GLU A 57 -16.38 -8.38 17.28
N LEU A 58 -15.39 -7.51 17.52
CA LEU A 58 -15.18 -6.91 18.84
C LEU A 58 -16.34 -5.97 19.19
N SER A 59 -16.80 -5.16 18.24
CA SER A 59 -17.95 -4.27 18.44
C SER A 59 -19.22 -5.05 18.76
N GLN A 60 -19.49 -6.15 18.03
CA GLN A 60 -20.66 -7.01 18.29
C GLN A 60 -20.61 -7.69 19.66
N LYS A 61 -19.42 -8.03 20.16
CA LYS A 61 -19.24 -8.60 21.51
C LYS A 61 -19.42 -7.58 22.62
N LEU A 62 -19.07 -6.32 22.39
CA LEU A 62 -19.23 -5.24 23.37
C LEU A 62 -20.66 -4.69 23.43
N ASN A 63 -21.41 -4.81 22.33
CA ASN A 63 -22.81 -4.39 22.22
C ASN A 63 -23.81 -5.49 22.61
N LYS A 64 -23.34 -6.65 23.07
CA LYS A 64 -24.12 -7.73 23.67
C LYS A 64 -23.93 -7.72 25.18
#